data_AF-A0A293LK86-F1
#
_entry.id   AF-A0A293LK86-F1
#
_cell.length_a   1.000
_cell.length_b   1.000
_cell.length_c   1.000
_cell.angle_alpha   90.00
_cell.angle_beta   90.00
_cell.angle_gamma   90.00
#
_symmetry.space_group_name_H-M   'P 1'
#
loop_
_entity.id
_entity.type
_entity.pdbx_description
1 polymer ?
#
loop_
_entity_poly.entity_id
_entity_poly.type
_entity_poly.pdbx_seq_one_letter_code
_entity_poly.pdbx_strand_id
1 'polypeptide(L)'
;MICNNETHSPLTDFGTFVPKRVLSEDARTKFISVEGTFKNSTDCAVVVVEKKPFNKELYSDIFGSTTTLKETFHNDIYSSYTGSLAPTSNDITTTVIYPATEKHIEKYLFRPLYMVTETPQVYKEVTEPFLATQQFSLEWVYNILAHKKEAERVIFEDPDADVGFLLLPDMKWDTKQLENLHVLSVCHKHGIRSIRDLRRGHLPLLRNIRDKVTGILQAKFNISPHSLRAYLHYQPSYYHLHVHFSAITYDAPGIQTERAHLIDQVISNIELMDDYYDRAVLNYVVKEGTPLHKALKEAGVLKV
;
A
#
# COMPACT_ATOMS: atom_id res chain seq x y z
N MET A 1 23.35 22.88 -29.38
CA MET A 1 23.78 22.05 -28.24
C MET A 1 23.14 20.69 -28.42
N ILE A 2 23.96 19.66 -28.27
CA ILE A 2 23.79 18.33 -28.86
C ILE A 2 22.56 17.62 -28.29
N CYS A 3 21.62 17.25 -29.16
CA CYS A 3 20.61 16.24 -28.87
C CYS A 3 21.32 14.90 -28.74
N ASN A 4 21.61 14.44 -27.52
CA ASN A 4 22.01 13.06 -27.28
C ASN A 4 20.80 12.15 -27.50
N ASN A 5 20.58 11.75 -28.75
CA ASN A 5 19.88 10.52 -29.08
C ASN A 5 20.81 9.36 -28.67
N GLU A 6 20.87 9.03 -27.39
CA GLU A 6 21.39 7.72 -26.99
C GLU A 6 20.40 6.69 -27.52
N THR A 7 20.80 6.00 -28.58
CA THR A 7 20.09 4.82 -29.09
C THR A 7 20.04 3.79 -27.97
N HIS A 8 18.84 3.58 -27.40
CA HIS A 8 18.60 2.54 -26.42
C HIS A 8 18.87 1.17 -27.06
N SER A 9 20.06 0.63 -26.84
CA SER A 9 20.39 -0.74 -27.20
C SER A 9 19.79 -1.68 -26.14
N PRO A 10 18.96 -2.65 -26.53
CA PRO A 10 18.40 -3.60 -25.57
C PRO A 10 19.52 -4.43 -24.93
N LEU A 11 19.46 -4.57 -23.61
CA LEU A 11 20.34 -5.49 -22.88
C LEU A 11 19.96 -6.94 -23.21
N THR A 12 20.95 -7.76 -23.57
CA THR A 12 20.80 -9.20 -23.80
C THR A 12 21.18 -10.03 -22.58
N ASP A 13 22.06 -9.50 -21.73
CA ASP A 13 22.59 -10.11 -20.53
C ASP A 13 23.19 -9.03 -19.60
N PHE A 14 23.64 -9.43 -18.41
CA PHE A 14 24.26 -8.55 -17.41
C PHE A 14 25.79 -8.57 -17.44
N GLY A 15 26.44 -9.09 -18.49
CA GLY A 15 27.90 -9.20 -18.57
C GLY A 15 28.63 -7.84 -18.56
N THR A 16 27.91 -6.75 -18.79
CA THR A 16 28.40 -5.36 -18.68
C THR A 16 27.96 -4.66 -17.40
N PHE A 17 27.05 -5.22 -16.62
CA PHE A 17 26.60 -4.63 -15.35
C PHE A 17 27.60 -4.97 -14.23
N VAL A 18 28.00 -3.95 -13.49
CA VAL A 18 28.91 -4.06 -12.34
C VAL A 18 28.09 -3.71 -11.09
N PRO A 19 27.64 -4.70 -10.30
CA PRO A 19 26.87 -4.45 -9.09
C PRO A 19 27.74 -3.77 -8.03
N LYS A 20 27.16 -2.80 -7.32
CA LYS A 20 27.81 -2.05 -6.24
C LYS A 20 27.27 -2.43 -4.86
N ARG A 21 25.94 -2.42 -4.68
CA ARG A 21 25.29 -2.85 -3.42
C ARG A 21 23.83 -3.23 -3.64
N VAL A 22 23.31 -4.11 -2.79
CA VAL A 22 21.87 -4.38 -2.69
C VAL A 22 21.20 -3.15 -2.09
N LEU A 23 20.12 -2.67 -2.72
CA LEU A 23 19.28 -1.60 -2.21
C LEU A 23 18.16 -2.16 -1.33
N SER A 24 17.46 -3.20 -1.81
CA SER A 24 16.45 -3.91 -1.03
C SER A 24 16.22 -5.34 -1.54
N GLU A 25 15.63 -6.16 -0.69
CA GLU A 25 15.01 -7.44 -1.06
C GLU A 25 13.64 -7.58 -0.37
N ASP A 26 12.74 -8.33 -0.99
CA ASP A 26 11.45 -8.72 -0.38
C ASP A 26 11.19 -10.20 -0.69
N ALA A 27 11.29 -11.04 0.35
CA ALA A 27 11.08 -12.47 0.23
C ALA A 27 9.63 -12.85 -0.12
N ARG A 28 8.63 -12.01 0.20
CA ARG A 28 7.21 -12.28 -0.08
C ARG A 28 6.92 -12.13 -1.56
N THR A 29 7.36 -11.03 -2.15
CA THR A 29 7.20 -10.74 -3.59
C THR A 29 8.32 -11.35 -4.44
N LYS A 30 9.37 -11.87 -3.80
CA LYS A 30 10.52 -12.54 -4.43
C LYS A 30 11.28 -11.62 -5.39
N PHE A 31 11.50 -10.36 -4.96
CA PHE A 31 12.33 -9.41 -5.72
C PHE A 31 13.59 -8.99 -4.97
N ILE A 32 14.60 -8.57 -5.72
CA ILE A 32 15.81 -7.89 -5.26
C ILE A 32 16.10 -6.67 -6.12
N SER A 33 16.60 -5.60 -5.52
CA SER A 33 17.06 -4.40 -6.23
C SER A 33 18.52 -4.08 -5.90
N VAL A 34 19.27 -3.67 -6.90
CA VAL A 34 20.72 -3.48 -6.83
C VAL A 34 21.12 -2.17 -7.49
N GLU A 35 21.95 -1.39 -6.80
CA GLU A 35 22.67 -0.24 -7.36
C GLU A 35 23.96 -0.74 -8.02
N GLY A 36 24.31 -0.21 -9.18
CA GLY A 36 25.55 -0.53 -9.88
C GLY A 36 25.87 0.46 -11.00
N THR A 37 26.76 0.08 -11.90
CA THR A 37 27.10 0.83 -13.13
C THR A 37 27.22 -0.12 -14.31
N PHE A 38 27.23 0.40 -15.54
CA PHE A 38 27.62 -0.38 -16.72
C PHE A 38 29.09 -0.14 -17.06
N LYS A 39 29.77 -1.15 -17.64
CA LYS A 39 31.15 -1.03 -18.13
C LYS A 39 31.27 0.21 -19.03
N ASN A 40 32.33 0.98 -18.82
CA ASN A 40 32.63 2.23 -19.54
C ASN A 40 31.63 3.38 -19.29
N SER A 41 30.77 3.29 -18.27
CA SER A 41 29.93 4.39 -17.80
C SER A 41 30.23 4.71 -16.35
N THR A 42 30.18 6.01 -16.01
CA THR A 42 30.21 6.50 -14.62
C THR A 42 28.82 6.69 -14.04
N ASP A 43 27.78 6.60 -14.87
CA ASP A 43 26.41 6.83 -14.44
C ASP A 43 25.87 5.65 -13.64
N CYS A 44 25.08 5.96 -12.62
CA CYS A 44 24.46 4.96 -11.78
C CYS A 44 23.37 4.21 -12.54
N ALA A 45 23.18 2.94 -12.23
CA ALA A 45 22.04 2.14 -12.65
C ALA A 45 21.36 1.52 -11.42
N VAL A 46 20.03 1.36 -11.49
CA VAL A 46 19.28 0.50 -10.57
C VAL A 46 18.68 -0.65 -11.36
N VAL A 47 19.01 -1.88 -10.96
CA VAL A 47 18.48 -3.11 -11.56
C VAL A 47 17.60 -3.81 -10.54
N VAL A 48 16.38 -4.14 -10.95
CA VAL A 48 15.39 -4.86 -10.13
C VAL A 48 15.08 -6.17 -10.81
N VAL A 49 15.17 -7.27 -10.08
CA VAL A 49 14.87 -8.63 -10.55
C VAL A 49 13.78 -9.21 -9.67
N GLU A 50 12.74 -9.78 -10.29
CA GLU A 50 11.61 -10.42 -9.61
C GLU A 50 11.31 -11.79 -10.24
N LYS A 51 10.97 -12.78 -9.41
CA LYS A 51 10.46 -14.07 -9.90
C LYS A 51 9.08 -13.91 -10.52
N LYS A 52 8.85 -14.51 -11.70
CA LYS A 52 7.50 -14.56 -12.26
C LYS A 52 6.57 -15.46 -11.42
N PRO A 53 5.28 -15.13 -11.31
CA PRO A 53 4.27 -16.05 -10.77
C PRO A 53 4.21 -17.34 -11.60
N PHE A 54 3.76 -18.43 -10.98
CA PHE A 54 3.46 -19.65 -11.71
C PHE A 54 2.28 -19.43 -12.66
N ASN A 55 2.41 -19.96 -13.88
CA ASN A 55 1.36 -19.97 -14.88
C ASN A 55 0.49 -21.22 -14.66
N LYS A 56 -0.80 -21.03 -14.36
CA LYS A 56 -1.72 -22.13 -14.05
C LYS A 56 -2.04 -22.99 -15.28
N GLU A 57 -1.93 -22.43 -16.48
CA GLU A 57 -2.13 -23.14 -17.74
C GLU A 57 -0.94 -24.04 -18.10
N LEU A 58 0.26 -23.74 -17.58
CA LEU A 58 1.50 -24.51 -17.81
C LEU A 58 1.94 -25.31 -16.58
N TYR A 59 1.02 -25.60 -15.65
CA TYR A 59 1.37 -26.26 -14.40
C TYR A 59 2.02 -27.64 -14.60
N SER A 60 1.68 -28.37 -15.66
CA SER A 60 2.25 -29.68 -15.99
C SER A 60 3.77 -29.67 -16.11
N ASP A 61 4.34 -28.56 -16.58
CA ASP A 61 5.79 -28.42 -16.77
C ASP A 61 6.54 -28.40 -15.43
N ILE A 62 5.86 -27.93 -14.37
CA ILE A 62 6.39 -27.90 -13.00
C ILE A 62 6.39 -29.31 -12.40
N PHE A 63 5.35 -30.10 -12.67
CA PHE A 63 5.18 -31.45 -12.12
C PHE A 63 5.71 -32.54 -13.06
N GLY A 64 6.55 -32.18 -14.03
CA GLY A 64 7.19 -33.08 -14.97
C GLY A 64 8.50 -33.67 -14.45
N SER A 65 9.06 -34.62 -15.21
CA SER A 65 10.33 -35.30 -14.91
C SER A 65 11.57 -34.41 -14.99
N THR A 66 11.44 -33.18 -15.51
CA THR A 66 12.52 -32.19 -15.59
C THR A 66 12.70 -31.41 -14.29
N THR A 67 11.72 -31.45 -13.37
CA THR A 67 11.83 -30.86 -12.04
C THR A 67 12.57 -31.82 -11.12
N THR A 68 13.67 -31.36 -10.54
CA THR A 68 14.45 -32.15 -9.58
C THR A 68 14.09 -31.74 -8.16
N LEU A 69 13.87 -32.73 -7.30
CA LEU A 69 13.49 -32.52 -5.90
C LEU A 69 14.52 -33.18 -4.98
N LYS A 70 14.88 -32.48 -3.92
CA LYS A 70 15.67 -33.03 -2.81
C LYS A 70 14.90 -32.81 -1.52
N GLU A 71 14.62 -33.90 -0.81
CA GLU A 71 13.89 -33.85 0.45
C GLU A 71 14.67 -33.05 1.50
N THR A 72 13.97 -32.18 2.22
CA THR A 72 14.51 -31.39 3.32
C THR A 72 13.87 -31.71 4.65
N PHE A 73 12.67 -32.29 4.64
CA PHE A 73 11.93 -32.64 5.84
C PHE A 73 10.93 -33.76 5.53
N HIS A 74 10.73 -34.66 6.49
CA HIS A 74 9.70 -35.69 6.43
C HIS A 74 9.17 -36.00 7.84
N ASN A 75 7.85 -35.98 7.98
CA ASN A 75 7.14 -36.37 9.19
C ASN A 75 5.75 -36.91 8.83
N ASP A 76 5.55 -38.22 9.03
CA ASP A 76 4.31 -38.94 8.68
C ASP A 76 3.92 -38.70 7.20
N ILE A 77 2.76 -38.11 6.93
CA ILE A 77 2.30 -37.82 5.56
C ILE A 77 2.81 -36.47 5.01
N TYR A 78 3.60 -35.72 5.79
CA TYR A 78 4.10 -34.41 5.40
C TYR A 78 5.60 -34.47 5.07
N SER A 79 5.95 -34.26 3.80
CA SER A 79 7.32 -34.04 3.37
C SER A 79 7.49 -32.69 2.67
N SER A 80 8.68 -32.10 2.83
CA SER A 80 9.07 -30.86 2.15
C SER A 80 10.33 -31.10 1.31
N TYR A 81 10.43 -30.41 0.18
CA TYR A 81 11.52 -30.55 -0.77
C TYR A 81 12.05 -29.18 -1.16
N THR A 82 13.35 -29.09 -1.40
CA THR A 82 13.93 -28.06 -2.28
C THR A 82 13.85 -28.56 -3.71
N GLY A 83 13.25 -27.77 -4.60
CA GLY A 83 13.09 -28.10 -6.01
C GLY A 83 13.84 -27.18 -6.94
N SER A 84 14.32 -27.72 -8.08
CA SER A 84 14.84 -26.93 -9.21
C SER A 84 14.04 -27.23 -10.46
N LEU A 85 13.45 -26.18 -11.04
CA LEU A 85 12.66 -26.25 -12.27
C LEU A 85 13.56 -26.32 -13.51
N ALA A 86 12.98 -26.78 -14.63
CA ALA A 86 13.61 -26.62 -15.94
C ALA A 86 13.89 -25.12 -16.23
N PRO A 87 14.99 -24.79 -16.94
CA PRO A 87 15.31 -23.40 -17.29
C PRO A 87 14.18 -22.65 -18.00
N THR A 88 13.39 -23.35 -18.82
CA THR A 88 12.23 -22.81 -19.55
C THR A 88 11.08 -22.36 -18.66
N SER A 89 11.05 -22.79 -17.40
CA SER A 89 9.98 -22.50 -16.43
C SER A 89 10.48 -21.63 -15.27
N ASN A 90 11.68 -21.05 -15.39
CA ASN A 90 12.34 -20.29 -14.32
C ASN A 90 12.64 -18.83 -14.73
N ASP A 91 11.78 -18.28 -15.57
CA ASP A 91 11.85 -16.88 -16.01
C ASP A 91 11.78 -15.87 -14.87
N ILE A 92 12.45 -14.74 -15.07
CA ILE A 92 12.39 -13.56 -14.21
C ILE A 92 11.86 -12.35 -14.97
N THR A 93 11.35 -11.38 -14.23
CA THR A 93 11.10 -10.03 -14.73
C THR A 93 12.27 -9.14 -14.30
N THR A 94 12.82 -8.37 -15.23
CA THR A 94 13.91 -7.43 -14.96
C THR A 94 13.46 -6.02 -15.30
N THR A 95 13.70 -5.06 -14.40
CA THR A 95 13.60 -3.63 -14.67
C THR A 95 14.98 -2.99 -14.53
N VAL A 96 15.40 -2.21 -15.53
CA VAL A 96 16.66 -1.45 -15.50
C VAL A 96 16.34 0.03 -15.58
N ILE A 97 16.89 0.80 -14.63
CA ILE A 97 16.80 2.26 -14.59
C ILE A 97 18.20 2.80 -14.80
N TYR A 98 18.43 3.42 -15.95
CA TYR A 98 19.72 3.99 -16.32
C TYR A 98 19.54 5.19 -17.26
N PRO A 99 20.19 6.34 -17.01
CA PRO A 99 20.92 6.66 -15.77
C PRO A 99 19.96 6.84 -14.58
N ALA A 100 20.34 6.29 -13.43
CA ALA A 100 19.60 6.40 -12.18
C ALA A 100 19.97 7.68 -11.41
N THR A 101 18.96 8.37 -10.88
CA THR A 101 19.14 9.53 -10.00
C THR A 101 19.12 9.09 -8.54
N GLU A 102 19.53 9.95 -7.61
CA GLU A 102 19.42 9.68 -6.18
C GLU A 102 17.97 9.35 -5.76
N LYS A 103 16.96 9.99 -6.38
CA LYS A 103 15.54 9.68 -6.12
C LYS A 103 15.18 8.25 -6.53
N HIS A 104 15.78 7.72 -7.59
CA HIS A 104 15.60 6.33 -7.98
C HIS A 104 16.23 5.38 -6.96
N ILE A 105 17.44 5.70 -6.48
CA ILE A 105 18.12 4.93 -5.44
C ILE A 105 17.29 4.92 -4.15
N GLU A 106 16.88 6.10 -3.67
CA GLU A 106 16.07 6.25 -2.45
C GLU A 106 14.74 5.50 -2.51
N LYS A 107 14.13 5.41 -3.70
CA LYS A 107 12.88 4.66 -3.92
C LYS A 107 13.06 3.17 -3.64
N TYR A 108 14.17 2.58 -4.07
CA TYR A 108 14.47 1.16 -3.93
C TYR A 108 15.29 0.83 -2.69
N LEU A 109 15.84 1.83 -2.00
CA LEU A 109 16.58 1.61 -0.77
C LEU A 109 15.65 1.08 0.34
N PHE A 110 16.00 -0.07 0.90
CA PHE A 110 15.37 -0.61 2.08
C PHE A 110 15.49 0.39 3.22
N ARG A 111 14.39 0.61 3.93
CA ARG A 111 14.42 1.34 5.20
C ARG A 111 13.67 0.52 6.24
N PRO A 112 14.24 0.35 7.44
CA PRO A 112 13.58 -0.31 8.54
C PRO A 112 12.19 0.27 8.80
N LEU A 113 11.30 -0.62 9.26
CA LEU A 113 9.97 -0.28 9.73
C LEU A 113 9.95 -0.43 11.26
N TYR A 114 9.37 0.54 11.94
CA TYR A 114 9.25 0.54 13.39
C TYR A 114 7.78 0.53 13.78
N MET A 115 7.41 -0.42 14.64
CA MET A 115 6.11 -0.41 15.30
C MET A 115 6.09 0.69 16.36
N VAL A 116 5.07 1.53 16.29
CA VAL A 116 4.77 2.58 17.25
C VAL A 116 3.55 2.13 18.04
N THR A 117 3.63 2.22 19.36
CA THR A 117 2.48 2.08 20.25
C THR A 117 2.13 3.46 20.78
N GLU A 118 1.21 4.13 20.11
CA GLU A 118 0.86 5.52 20.39
C GLU A 118 -0.24 5.58 21.46
N THR A 119 0.13 5.99 22.67
CA THR A 119 -0.82 6.31 23.74
C THR A 119 -1.51 7.65 23.46
N PRO A 120 -2.64 7.95 24.13
CA PRO A 120 -3.27 9.27 24.04
C PRO A 120 -2.29 10.43 24.34
N GLN A 121 -1.40 10.22 25.31
CA GLN A 121 -0.37 11.19 25.66
C GLN A 121 0.61 11.40 24.50
N VAL A 122 1.12 10.33 23.89
CA VAL A 122 2.03 10.44 22.73
C VAL A 122 1.33 11.14 21.56
N TYR A 123 0.05 10.82 21.30
CA TYR A 123 -0.70 11.52 20.27
C TYR A 123 -0.76 13.03 20.56
N LYS A 124 -1.12 13.43 21.78
CA LYS A 124 -1.27 14.84 22.16
C LYS A 124 0.04 15.62 22.20
N GLU A 125 1.12 14.99 22.65
CA GLU A 125 2.41 15.67 22.86
C GLU A 125 3.32 15.62 21.63
N VAL A 126 3.15 14.64 20.74
CA VAL A 126 4.07 14.41 19.61
C VAL A 126 3.34 14.43 18.28
N THR A 127 2.38 13.52 18.08
CA THR A 127 1.76 13.34 16.76
C THR A 127 0.90 14.53 16.37
N GLU A 128 -0.02 14.99 17.22
CA GLU A 128 -0.91 16.13 16.94
C GLU A 128 -0.13 17.42 16.66
N PRO A 129 0.89 17.81 17.47
CA PRO A 129 1.77 18.92 17.13
C PRO A 129 2.52 18.72 15.81
N PHE A 130 3.04 17.51 15.55
CA PHE A 130 3.66 17.19 14.26
C PHE A 130 2.68 17.45 13.12
N LEU A 131 1.44 16.93 13.19
CA LEU A 131 0.42 17.12 12.16
C LEU A 131 0.09 18.59 11.92
N ALA A 132 0.06 19.42 12.97
CA ALA A 132 -0.17 20.85 12.86
C ALA A 132 0.96 21.60 12.13
N THR A 133 2.21 21.12 12.27
CA THR A 133 3.37 21.72 11.58
C THR A 133 3.53 21.27 10.13
N GLN A 134 2.96 20.13 9.77
CA GLN A 134 3.08 19.60 8.41
C GLN A 134 2.06 20.24 7.47
N GLN A 135 2.54 20.77 6.34
CA GLN A 135 1.69 21.22 5.24
C GLN A 135 1.34 20.04 4.34
N PHE A 136 0.47 19.14 4.81
CA PHE A 136 -0.11 18.13 3.93
C PHE A 136 -1.02 18.82 2.90
N SER A 137 -0.61 18.87 1.63
CA SER A 137 -1.50 19.39 0.59
C SER A 137 -2.68 18.44 0.39
N LEU A 138 -3.85 18.91 0.79
CA LEU A 138 -5.16 18.28 0.53
C LEU A 138 -5.80 18.83 -0.74
N GLU A 139 -5.07 19.61 -1.54
CA GLU A 139 -5.61 20.28 -2.73
C GLU A 139 -6.21 19.28 -3.72
N TRP A 140 -5.57 18.12 -3.90
CA TRP A 140 -6.11 17.07 -4.75
C TRP A 140 -7.45 16.51 -4.23
N VAL A 141 -7.61 16.37 -2.90
CA VAL A 141 -8.87 15.96 -2.27
C VAL A 141 -9.95 17.00 -2.56
N TYR A 142 -9.65 18.27 -2.31
CA TYR A 142 -10.60 19.36 -2.51
C TYR A 142 -10.94 19.59 -3.99
N ASN A 143 -10.00 19.31 -4.90
CA ASN A 143 -10.28 19.33 -6.34
C ASN A 143 -11.27 18.23 -6.75
N ILE A 144 -11.22 17.05 -6.12
CA ILE A 144 -12.19 15.98 -6.34
C ILE A 144 -13.54 16.36 -5.73
N LEU A 145 -13.57 16.81 -4.47
CA LEU A 145 -14.81 17.25 -3.80
C LEU A 145 -15.50 18.41 -4.53
N ALA A 146 -14.74 19.29 -5.18
CA ALA A 146 -15.25 20.41 -5.97
C ALA A 146 -15.47 20.09 -7.45
N HIS A 147 -15.37 18.81 -7.86
CA HIS A 147 -15.55 18.36 -9.25
C HIS A 147 -14.61 19.04 -10.27
N LYS A 148 -13.46 19.55 -9.82
CA LYS A 148 -12.44 20.18 -10.68
C LYS A 148 -11.53 19.15 -11.35
N LYS A 149 -11.35 17.97 -10.73
CA LYS A 149 -10.53 16.86 -11.20
C LYS A 149 -11.19 15.53 -10.87
N GLU A 150 -10.99 14.54 -11.74
CA GLU A 150 -11.51 13.16 -11.61
C GLU A 150 -13.03 13.02 -11.48
N ALA A 151 -13.80 14.04 -11.85
CA ALA A 151 -15.25 14.03 -11.81
C ALA A 151 -15.83 12.88 -12.66
N GLU A 152 -15.18 12.55 -13.78
CA GLU A 152 -15.55 11.45 -14.66
C GLU A 152 -15.34 10.06 -14.05
N ARG A 153 -14.53 9.95 -12.99
CA ARG A 153 -14.24 8.69 -12.29
C ARG A 153 -15.17 8.45 -11.10
N VAL A 154 -15.99 9.43 -10.73
CA VAL A 154 -16.92 9.31 -9.61
C VAL A 154 -17.95 8.21 -9.90
N ILE A 155 -18.05 7.23 -8.99
CA ILE A 155 -19.03 6.14 -9.06
C ILE A 155 -20.36 6.61 -8.47
N PHE A 156 -20.31 7.38 -7.39
CA PHE A 156 -21.46 7.86 -6.63
C PHE A 156 -21.08 9.07 -5.78
N GLU A 157 -22.05 9.95 -5.52
CA GLU A 157 -21.93 11.07 -4.59
C GLU A 157 -23.20 11.15 -3.74
N ASP A 158 -23.02 11.29 -2.44
CA ASP A 158 -24.04 11.80 -1.53
C ASP A 158 -23.66 13.24 -1.16
N PRO A 159 -24.36 14.27 -1.66
CA PRO A 159 -23.91 15.66 -1.57
C PRO A 159 -24.14 16.30 -0.19
N ASP A 160 -24.66 15.56 0.79
CA ASP A 160 -24.84 16.09 2.15
C ASP A 160 -23.49 16.54 2.75
N ALA A 161 -23.44 17.76 3.27
CA ALA A 161 -22.21 18.38 3.74
C ALA A 161 -21.63 17.72 5.01
N ASP A 162 -22.47 17.08 5.83
CA ASP A 162 -22.09 16.54 7.14
C ASP A 162 -21.96 15.03 7.14
N VAL A 163 -22.86 14.34 6.43
CA VAL A 163 -22.94 12.86 6.39
C VAL A 163 -22.71 12.28 5.00
N GLY A 164 -22.54 13.14 3.99
CA GLY A 164 -22.31 12.74 2.61
C GLY A 164 -20.84 12.49 2.27
N PHE A 165 -20.62 11.91 1.09
CA PHE A 165 -19.30 11.48 0.61
C PHE A 165 -19.29 11.28 -0.91
N LEU A 166 -18.08 11.30 -1.48
CA LEU A 166 -17.79 10.87 -2.84
C LEU A 166 -17.19 9.44 -2.85
N LEU A 167 -17.63 8.61 -3.79
CA LEU A 167 -17.10 7.28 -4.06
C LEU A 167 -16.40 7.25 -5.41
N LEU A 168 -15.16 6.79 -5.44
CA LEU A 168 -14.36 6.70 -6.67
C LEU A 168 -13.40 5.49 -6.64
N PRO A 169 -12.97 4.98 -7.80
CA PRO A 169 -11.92 3.95 -7.87
C PRO A 169 -10.63 4.44 -7.22
N ASP A 170 -9.92 3.57 -6.48
CA ASP A 170 -8.56 3.84 -6.06
C ASP A 170 -7.65 4.00 -7.29
N MET A 171 -6.59 4.80 -7.18
CA MET A 171 -5.64 5.04 -8.28
C MET A 171 -5.01 3.74 -8.82
N LYS A 172 -4.95 2.68 -8.01
CA LYS A 172 -4.35 1.39 -8.38
C LYS A 172 -5.33 0.44 -9.07
N TRP A 173 -6.62 0.75 -9.10
CA TRP A 173 -7.61 -0.10 -9.72
C TRP A 173 -7.95 0.39 -11.13
N ASP A 174 -7.72 -0.48 -12.12
CA ASP A 174 -7.95 -0.17 -13.54
C ASP A 174 -9.41 -0.34 -13.96
N THR A 175 -10.30 -0.72 -13.02
CA THR A 175 -11.74 -0.97 -13.22
C THR A 175 -12.07 -2.13 -14.15
N LYS A 176 -11.10 -2.96 -14.54
CA LYS A 176 -11.31 -4.08 -15.49
C LYS A 176 -11.58 -5.40 -14.80
N GLN A 177 -10.84 -5.69 -13.73
CA GLN A 177 -10.91 -6.93 -12.99
C GLN A 177 -11.57 -6.69 -11.63
N LEU A 178 -12.46 -7.57 -11.20
CA LEU A 178 -13.14 -7.40 -9.90
C LEU A 178 -12.32 -8.04 -8.77
N GLU A 179 -11.41 -8.95 -9.11
CA GLU A 179 -10.54 -9.65 -8.17
C GLU A 179 -9.60 -8.71 -7.43
N ASN A 180 -9.24 -7.58 -8.07
CA ASN A 180 -8.45 -6.50 -7.49
C ASN A 180 -9.29 -5.24 -7.24
N LEU A 181 -10.63 -5.38 -7.09
CA LEU A 181 -11.49 -4.23 -6.80
C LEU A 181 -10.96 -3.45 -5.61
N HIS A 182 -10.82 -2.15 -5.81
CA HIS A 182 -10.44 -1.21 -4.78
C HIS A 182 -11.08 0.16 -5.06
N VAL A 183 -11.97 0.59 -4.17
CA VAL A 183 -12.61 1.90 -4.22
C VAL A 183 -12.40 2.66 -2.92
N LEU A 184 -12.53 3.97 -3.00
CA LEU A 184 -12.28 4.91 -1.92
C LEU A 184 -13.52 5.77 -1.72
N SER A 185 -13.95 5.93 -0.47
CA SER A 185 -14.95 6.91 -0.06
C SER A 185 -14.26 8.09 0.62
N VAL A 186 -14.59 9.32 0.23
CA VAL A 186 -14.04 10.57 0.78
C VAL A 186 -15.20 11.43 1.28
N CYS A 187 -15.24 11.76 2.57
CA CYS A 187 -16.37 12.52 3.12
C CYS A 187 -16.35 13.99 2.66
N HIS A 188 -17.53 14.63 2.53
CA HIS A 188 -17.60 16.07 2.28
C HIS A 188 -17.22 16.90 3.50
N LYS A 189 -17.50 16.39 4.70
CA LYS A 189 -17.21 17.08 5.95
C LYS A 189 -15.70 17.34 6.11
N HIS A 190 -15.32 18.60 6.24
CA HIS A 190 -13.94 18.99 6.49
C HIS A 190 -13.57 18.84 7.98
N GLY A 191 -12.28 18.77 8.27
CA GLY A 191 -11.75 18.83 9.65
C GLY A 191 -11.68 17.49 10.38
N ILE A 192 -12.10 16.39 9.75
CA ILE A 192 -11.88 15.04 10.30
C ILE A 192 -10.59 14.49 9.70
N ARG A 193 -9.49 14.52 10.48
CA ARG A 193 -8.14 14.20 9.97
C ARG A 193 -7.89 12.70 9.92
N SER A 194 -8.40 11.95 10.91
CA SER A 194 -8.18 10.51 11.05
C SER A 194 -9.18 9.89 12.04
N ILE A 195 -9.02 8.61 12.38
CA ILE A 195 -9.83 7.94 13.40
C ILE A 195 -9.74 8.61 14.79
N ARG A 196 -8.65 9.34 15.10
CA ARG A 196 -8.49 10.10 16.37
C ARG A 196 -9.57 11.18 16.56
N ASP A 197 -10.07 11.75 15.47
CA ASP A 197 -11.10 12.80 15.50
C ASP A 197 -12.53 12.24 15.51
N LEU A 198 -12.71 10.92 15.32
CA LEU A 198 -14.02 10.31 15.30
C LEU A 198 -14.66 10.29 16.70
N ARG A 199 -15.97 10.54 16.72
CA ARG A 199 -16.83 10.71 17.89
C ARG A 199 -18.23 10.23 17.52
N ARG A 200 -19.13 10.08 18.49
CA ARG A 200 -20.53 9.64 18.30
C ARG A 200 -21.29 10.47 17.28
N GLY A 201 -21.02 11.77 17.22
CA GLY A 201 -21.59 12.67 16.21
C GLY A 201 -21.25 12.28 14.76
N HIS A 202 -20.19 11.50 14.53
CA HIS A 202 -19.76 11.02 13.23
C HIS A 202 -20.35 9.65 12.85
N LEU A 203 -21.08 8.98 13.74
CA LEU A 203 -21.71 7.68 13.43
C LEU A 203 -22.66 7.72 12.22
N PRO A 204 -23.49 8.77 12.02
CA PRO A 204 -24.33 8.86 10.81
C PRO A 204 -23.51 8.85 9.52
N LEU A 205 -22.41 9.60 9.45
CA LEU A 205 -21.48 9.60 8.31
C LEU A 205 -20.88 8.21 8.06
N LEU A 206 -20.35 7.55 9.10
CA LEU A 206 -19.71 6.25 8.98
C LEU A 206 -20.69 5.16 8.51
N ARG A 207 -21.90 5.13 9.08
CA ARG A 207 -22.96 4.19 8.66
C ARG A 207 -23.43 4.49 7.24
N ASN A 208 -23.60 5.76 6.87
CA ASN A 208 -23.97 6.16 5.51
C ASN A 208 -22.94 5.68 4.49
N ILE A 209 -21.64 5.89 4.76
CA ILE A 209 -20.55 5.38 3.91
C ILE A 209 -20.61 3.85 3.81
N ARG A 210 -20.66 3.13 4.93
CA ARG A 210 -20.69 1.66 4.94
C ARG A 210 -21.88 1.11 4.14
N ASP A 211 -23.08 1.59 4.43
CA ASP A 211 -24.32 1.02 3.92
C ASP A 211 -24.52 1.37 2.43
N LYS A 212 -24.27 2.63 2.04
CA LYS A 212 -24.41 3.03 0.63
C LYS A 212 -23.32 2.42 -0.24
N VAL A 213 -22.05 2.43 0.17
CA VAL A 213 -20.98 1.87 -0.66
C VAL A 213 -21.17 0.37 -0.87
N THR A 214 -21.49 -0.39 0.18
CA THR A 214 -21.76 -1.84 0.02
C THR A 214 -22.97 -2.10 -0.89
N GLY A 215 -24.05 -1.33 -0.75
CA GLY A 215 -25.21 -1.42 -1.65
C GLY A 215 -24.89 -1.08 -3.10
N ILE A 216 -24.10 -0.04 -3.34
CA ILE A 216 -23.66 0.38 -4.68
C ILE A 216 -22.77 -0.69 -5.31
N LEU A 217 -21.80 -1.23 -4.56
CA LEU A 217 -20.90 -2.26 -5.08
C LEU A 217 -21.64 -3.57 -5.40
N GLN A 218 -22.62 -3.94 -4.57
CA GLN A 218 -23.50 -5.07 -4.85
C GLN A 218 -24.36 -4.84 -6.10
N ALA A 219 -24.95 -3.65 -6.26
CA ALA A 219 -25.83 -3.36 -7.39
C ALA A 219 -25.07 -3.20 -8.72
N LYS A 220 -23.92 -2.52 -8.70
CA LYS A 220 -23.17 -2.15 -9.91
C LYS A 220 -22.17 -3.22 -10.36
N PHE A 221 -21.58 -3.96 -9.41
CA PHE A 221 -20.51 -4.92 -9.70
C PHE A 221 -20.85 -6.36 -9.27
N ASN A 222 -22.05 -6.60 -8.73
CA ASN A 222 -22.48 -7.92 -8.25
C ASN A 222 -21.54 -8.52 -7.18
N ILE A 223 -20.92 -7.68 -6.36
CA ILE A 223 -20.03 -8.11 -5.28
C ILE A 223 -20.83 -8.23 -3.99
N SER A 224 -20.80 -9.42 -3.38
CA SER A 224 -21.39 -9.65 -2.07
C SER A 224 -20.77 -8.72 -1.02
N PRO A 225 -21.56 -8.09 -0.13
CA PRO A 225 -21.04 -7.39 1.03
C PRO A 225 -20.10 -8.24 1.89
N HIS A 226 -20.31 -9.56 1.92
CA HIS A 226 -19.45 -10.51 2.64
C HIS A 226 -18.10 -10.77 1.96
N SER A 227 -17.96 -10.38 0.69
CA SER A 227 -16.72 -10.46 -0.08
C SER A 227 -15.96 -9.13 -0.08
N LEU A 228 -16.36 -8.16 0.75
CA LEU A 228 -15.73 -6.85 0.86
C LEU A 228 -15.01 -6.69 2.19
N ARG A 229 -13.83 -6.05 2.13
CA ARG A 229 -13.12 -5.51 3.27
C ARG A 229 -13.31 -3.99 3.26
N ALA A 230 -13.98 -3.45 4.27
CA ALA A 230 -14.20 -2.01 4.45
C ALA A 230 -13.43 -1.48 5.67
N TYR A 231 -12.52 -0.53 5.49
CA TYR A 231 -11.54 -0.16 6.51
C TYR A 231 -10.99 1.26 6.38
N LEU A 232 -10.49 1.79 7.50
CA LEU A 232 -9.77 3.06 7.59
C LEU A 232 -8.30 2.81 7.89
N HIS A 233 -7.42 3.68 7.42
CA HIS A 233 -6.00 3.62 7.76
C HIS A 233 -5.65 4.46 8.99
N TYR A 234 -4.75 3.94 9.83
CA TYR A 234 -4.04 4.71 10.83
C TYR A 234 -2.55 4.33 10.86
N GLN A 235 -1.60 5.24 10.63
CA GLN A 235 -1.80 6.60 10.11
C GLN A 235 -2.33 6.58 8.66
N PRO A 236 -3.22 7.52 8.29
CA PRO A 236 -3.69 7.64 6.92
C PRO A 236 -2.59 8.19 6.00
N SER A 237 -2.71 7.96 4.70
CA SER A 237 -1.79 8.55 3.71
C SER A 237 -1.98 10.07 3.55
N TYR A 238 -3.14 10.60 3.92
CA TYR A 238 -3.49 12.01 3.94
C TYR A 238 -4.57 12.26 5.01
N TYR A 239 -4.55 13.43 5.63
CA TYR A 239 -5.34 13.74 6.82
C TYR A 239 -6.70 14.38 6.49
N HIS A 240 -7.49 13.66 5.71
CA HIS A 240 -8.90 13.91 5.46
C HIS A 240 -9.61 12.56 5.48
N LEU A 241 -10.65 12.39 6.28
CA LEU A 241 -11.28 11.09 6.52
C LEU A 241 -11.71 10.43 5.20
N HIS A 242 -11.26 9.19 5.04
CA HIS A 242 -11.59 8.36 3.90
C HIS A 242 -11.67 6.90 4.32
N VAL A 243 -12.48 6.13 3.59
CA VAL A 243 -12.72 4.71 3.85
C VAL A 243 -12.41 3.91 2.61
N HIS A 244 -11.58 2.89 2.76
CA HIS A 244 -11.19 1.96 1.71
C HIS A 244 -12.20 0.81 1.66
N PHE A 245 -12.56 0.40 0.44
CA PHE A 245 -13.33 -0.82 0.19
C PHE A 245 -12.59 -1.65 -0.86
N SER A 246 -12.18 -2.85 -0.49
CA SER A 246 -11.49 -3.76 -1.40
C SER A 246 -12.17 -5.13 -1.42
N ALA A 247 -12.01 -5.88 -2.51
CA ALA A 247 -12.35 -7.30 -2.50
C ALA A 247 -11.56 -8.02 -1.39
N ILE A 248 -12.18 -8.98 -0.69
CA ILE A 248 -11.53 -9.70 0.41
C ILE A 248 -10.35 -10.55 -0.08
N THR A 249 -10.42 -11.02 -1.32
CA THR A 249 -9.39 -11.79 -2.02
C THR A 249 -8.21 -10.94 -2.47
N TYR A 250 -8.36 -9.61 -2.51
CA TYR A 250 -7.30 -8.70 -2.90
C TYR A 250 -6.38 -8.42 -1.70
N ASP A 251 -5.08 -8.69 -1.86
CA ASP A 251 -4.02 -8.26 -0.93
C ASP A 251 -3.71 -6.78 -1.15
N ALA A 252 -4.69 -5.93 -0.84
CA ALA A 252 -4.59 -4.49 -1.05
C ALA A 252 -3.50 -3.88 -0.13
N PRO A 253 -2.71 -2.91 -0.60
CA PRO A 253 -1.70 -2.27 0.24
C PRO A 253 -2.33 -1.54 1.43
N GLY A 254 -1.92 -1.89 2.66
CA GLY A 254 -2.39 -1.25 3.89
C GLY A 254 -3.49 -1.99 4.66
N ILE A 255 -3.88 -3.20 4.21
CA ILE A 255 -4.88 -4.04 4.92
C ILE A 255 -4.36 -4.70 6.20
N GLN A 256 -3.08 -4.54 6.50
CA GLN A 256 -2.45 -5.19 7.64
C GLN A 256 -2.98 -4.64 8.97
N THR A 257 -2.95 -5.47 10.02
CA THR A 257 -3.53 -5.15 11.34
C THR A 257 -2.89 -3.92 12.00
N GLU A 258 -1.64 -3.62 11.68
CA GLU A 258 -0.92 -2.44 12.13
C GLU A 258 -1.28 -1.17 11.36
N ARG A 259 -2.35 -1.20 10.54
CA ARG A 259 -2.79 -0.02 9.79
C ARG A 259 -4.28 0.04 9.55
N ALA A 260 -4.90 -1.08 9.15
CA ALA A 260 -6.31 -1.14 8.81
C ALA A 260 -7.19 -1.32 10.05
N HIS A 261 -8.21 -0.47 10.16
CA HIS A 261 -9.28 -0.55 11.14
C HIS A 261 -10.60 -0.77 10.43
N LEU A 262 -11.23 -1.93 10.61
CA LEU A 262 -12.52 -2.24 9.98
C LEU A 262 -13.59 -1.21 10.38
N ILE A 263 -14.37 -0.74 9.41
CA ILE A 263 -15.38 0.31 9.66
C ILE A 263 -16.43 -0.13 10.68
N ASP A 264 -16.85 -1.40 10.67
CA ASP A 264 -17.81 -1.93 11.64
C ASP A 264 -17.24 -1.95 13.06
N GLN A 265 -15.95 -2.27 13.21
CA GLN A 265 -15.29 -2.20 14.51
C GLN A 265 -15.16 -0.75 14.98
N VAL A 266 -14.86 0.18 14.08
CA VAL A 266 -14.78 1.62 14.38
C VAL A 266 -16.11 2.16 14.86
N ILE A 267 -17.20 1.82 14.15
CA ILE A 267 -18.57 2.16 14.54
C ILE A 267 -18.89 1.59 15.92
N SER A 268 -18.66 0.29 16.13
CA SER A 268 -18.96 -0.40 17.39
C SER A 268 -18.18 0.19 18.58
N ASN A 269 -16.90 0.52 18.38
CA ASN A 269 -16.06 1.14 19.39
C ASN A 269 -16.63 2.50 19.85
N ILE A 270 -17.08 3.33 18.91
CA ILE A 270 -17.65 4.66 19.20
C ILE A 270 -19.04 4.56 19.84
N GLU A 271 -19.83 3.57 19.44
CA GLU A 271 -21.13 3.26 20.07
C GLU A 271 -20.95 2.89 21.54
N LEU A 272 -19.91 2.09 21.85
CA LEU A 272 -19.54 1.71 23.21
C LEU A 272 -19.04 2.91 24.01
N MET A 273 -18.20 3.77 23.41
CA MET A 273 -17.59 4.92 24.08
C MET A 273 -17.39 6.07 23.08
N ASP A 274 -18.02 7.21 23.32
CA ASP A 274 -18.00 8.37 22.40
C ASP A 274 -16.59 8.82 22.03
N ASP A 275 -15.69 8.90 23.02
CA ASP A 275 -14.31 9.30 22.89
C ASP A 275 -13.33 8.11 22.85
N TYR A 276 -13.79 6.93 22.39
CA TYR A 276 -12.97 5.71 22.34
C TYR A 276 -11.60 5.95 21.69
N TYR A 277 -11.59 6.58 20.52
CA TYR A 277 -10.36 6.83 19.76
C TYR A 277 -9.50 7.96 20.33
N ASP A 278 -10.03 8.78 21.23
CA ASP A 278 -9.22 9.72 22.02
C ASP A 278 -8.38 8.97 23.06
N ARG A 279 -8.95 7.91 23.65
CA ARG A 279 -8.37 7.15 24.77
C ARG A 279 -7.60 5.91 24.34
N ALA A 280 -7.92 5.37 23.17
CA ALA A 280 -7.32 4.13 22.70
C ALA A 280 -5.82 4.30 22.48
N VAL A 281 -5.07 3.25 22.82
CA VAL A 281 -3.71 3.07 22.33
C VAL A 281 -3.81 2.54 20.91
N LEU A 282 -3.18 3.23 19.96
CA LEU A 282 -3.20 2.84 18.55
C LEU A 282 -1.81 2.41 18.12
N ASN A 283 -1.73 1.25 17.47
CA ASN A 283 -0.48 0.74 16.92
C ASN A 283 -0.40 1.05 15.44
N TYR A 284 0.75 1.54 15.00
CA TYR A 284 1.03 1.74 13.57
C TYR A 284 2.50 1.63 13.25
N VAL A 285 2.82 1.48 11.96
CA VAL A 285 4.20 1.42 11.49
C VAL A 285 4.65 2.75 10.91
N VAL A 286 5.88 3.16 11.24
CA VAL A 286 6.60 4.25 10.57
C VAL A 286 7.85 3.72 9.87
N LYS A 287 8.15 4.28 8.70
CA LYS A 287 9.38 3.99 7.95
C LYS A 287 10.52 4.89 8.42
N GLU A 288 11.71 4.34 8.56
CA GLU A 288 12.90 5.10 8.96
C GLU A 288 13.12 6.34 8.08
N GLY A 289 13.47 7.45 8.73
CA GLY A 289 13.78 8.72 8.10
C GLY A 289 12.56 9.50 7.60
N THR A 290 11.34 8.96 7.71
CA THR A 290 10.12 9.75 7.48
C THR A 290 9.99 10.87 8.51
N PRO A 291 9.29 11.97 8.19
CA PRO A 291 9.14 13.09 9.13
C PRO A 291 8.53 12.67 10.48
N LEU A 292 7.47 11.82 10.47
CA LEU A 292 6.85 11.33 11.70
C LEU A 292 7.79 10.43 12.50
N HIS A 293 8.57 9.56 11.83
CA HIS A 293 9.60 8.76 12.51
C HIS A 293 10.62 9.65 13.25
N LYS A 294 11.09 10.73 12.62
CA LYS A 294 12.03 11.67 13.26
C LYS A 294 11.41 12.33 14.49
N ALA A 295 10.18 12.84 14.38
CA ALA A 295 9.46 13.45 15.49
C ALA A 295 9.29 12.49 16.68
N LEU A 296 8.90 11.23 16.42
CA LEU A 296 8.75 10.20 17.45
C LEU A 296 10.08 9.82 18.11
N LYS A 297 11.17 9.78 17.33
CA LYS A 297 12.52 9.50 17.84
C LYS A 297 13.04 10.65 18.70
N GLU A 298 12.87 11.90 18.26
CA GLU A 298 13.27 13.10 19.01
C GLU A 298 12.50 13.21 20.34
N ALA A 299 11.22 12.82 20.36
CA ALA A 299 10.42 12.76 21.57
C ALA A 299 10.72 11.54 22.48
N GLY A 300 11.65 10.66 22.10
CA GLY A 300 12.02 9.48 22.89
C GLY A 300 10.97 8.36 22.90
N VAL A 301 9.95 8.43 22.05
CA VAL A 301 8.90 7.40 21.89
C VAL A 301 9.50 6.15 21.25
N LEU A 302 10.31 6.35 20.21
CA LEU A 302 11.04 5.29 19.54
C LEU A 302 12.48 5.27 20.07
N LYS A 303 12.80 4.25 20.88
CA LYS A 303 14.16 4.00 21.38
C LYS A 303 14.93 3.17 20.36
N VAL A 304 15.41 3.83 19.30
CA VAL A 304 16.18 3.21 18.22
C VAL A 304 17.53 3.88 18.05
#